data_AF-A0AAW6EN95-F1
#
_entry.id   AF-A0AAW6EN95-F1
#
_cell.length_a   1.000
_cell.length_b   1.000
_cell.length_c   1.000
_cell.angle_alpha   90.00
_cell.angle_beta   90.00
_cell.angle_gamma   90.00
#
_symmetry.space_group_name_H-M   'P 1'
#
loop_
_entity.id
_entity.type
_entity.pdbx_description
1 polymer ?
#
loop_
_entity_poly.entity_id
_entity_poly.type
_entity_poly.pdbx_seq_one_letter_code
_entity_poly.pdbx_strand_id
1 'polypeptide(L)' 'MALDEAKENDNIFKVDGYNVIIDKDLSTKFSVVNIYYNSFEYYGNFKITTDFIWKDEYHYCDWSKKW' A
#
# COMPACT_ATOMS: atom_id res chain seq x y z
N MET A 1 -5.55 -5.31 -0.69
CA MET A 1 -4.98 -6.06 0.45
C MET A 1 -5.50 -7.48 0.39
N ALA A 2 -4.64 -8.45 0.62
CA ALA A 2 -4.99 -9.87 0.66
C ALA A 2 -4.24 -10.54 1.81
N LEU A 3 -4.75 -11.66 2.32
CA LEU A 3 -3.99 -12.53 3.19
C LEU A 3 -2.96 -13.27 2.33
N ASP A 4 -1.70 -13.23 2.72
CA ASP A 4 -0.59 -13.88 2.03
C ASP A 4 0.47 -14.34 3.04
N GLU A 5 1.37 -15.21 2.60
CA GLU A 5 2.55 -15.62 3.35
C GLU A 5 3.77 -14.81 2.90
N ALA A 6 4.70 -14.56 3.83
CA ALA A 6 5.89 -13.76 3.53
C ALA A 6 6.85 -14.53 2.62
N LYS A 7 7.33 -13.86 1.57
CA LYS A 7 8.32 -14.36 0.62
C LYS A 7 9.67 -13.71 0.87
N GLU A 8 10.72 -14.24 0.25
CA GLU A 8 12.09 -13.70 0.40
C GLU A 8 12.20 -12.23 -0.04
N ASN A 9 11.36 -11.79 -0.98
CA ASN A 9 11.33 -10.41 -1.45
C ASN A 9 10.39 -9.48 -0.67
N ASP A 10 9.88 -9.90 0.48
CA ASP A 10 8.96 -9.07 1.27
C ASP A 10 9.66 -8.43 2.47
N ASN A 11 9.18 -7.24 2.82
CA ASN A 11 9.41 -6.61 4.11
C ASN A 11 8.22 -6.91 5.02
N ILE A 12 8.53 -7.31 6.26
CA ILE A 12 7.53 -7.69 7.27
C ILE A 12 7.53 -6.66 8.38
N PHE A 13 6.38 -6.03 8.61
CA PHE A 13 6.15 -5.05 9.66
C PHE A 13 5.17 -5.61 10.69
N LYS A 14 5.47 -5.44 11.98
CA LYS A 14 4.56 -5.82 13.06
C LYS A 14 3.84 -4.58 13.56
N VAL A 15 2.53 -4.50 13.34
CA VAL A 15 1.71 -3.33 13.69
C VAL A 15 0.39 -3.80 14.27
N ASP A 16 0.02 -3.29 15.45
CA ASP A 16 -1.25 -3.58 16.13
C ASP A 16 -1.58 -5.08 16.29
N GLY A 17 -0.55 -5.91 16.46
CA GLY A 17 -0.69 -7.37 16.59
C GLY A 17 -0.79 -8.13 15.26
N TYR A 18 -0.70 -7.43 14.12
CA TYR A 18 -0.72 -8.01 12.78
C TYR A 18 0.67 -7.99 12.14
N ASN A 19 0.93 -9.00 11.30
CA ASN A 19 2.05 -8.97 10.35
C ASN A 19 1.56 -8.33 9.05
N VAL A 20 2.11 -7.17 8.71
CA VAL A 20 1.89 -6.50 7.44
C VAL A 20 3.05 -6.84 6.51
N ILE A 21 2.73 -7.43 5.37
CA ILE A 21 3.70 -7.87 4.37
C ILE A 21 3.62 -6.90 3.19
N ILE A 22 4.76 -6.35 2.80
CA ILE A 22 4.88 -5.42 1.68
C ILE A 22 6.08 -5.86 0.84
N ASP A 23 5.87 -6.05 -0.47
CA ASP A 23 6.96 -6.30 -1.41
C ASP A 23 8.07 -5.24 -1.27
N LYS A 24 9.33 -5.68 -1.31
CA LYS A 24 10.49 -4.82 -1.09
C LYS A 24 10.55 -3.68 -2.09
N ASP A 25 10.32 -3.93 -3.37
CA ASP A 25 10.39 -2.90 -4.41
C ASP A 25 9.31 -1.85 -4.17
N LEU A 26 8.09 -2.29 -3.85
CA LEU A 26 7.01 -1.39 -3.48
C LEU A 26 7.33 -0.58 -2.21
N SER A 27 7.94 -1.21 -1.20
CA SER A 27 8.29 -0.56 0.06
C SER A 27 9.33 0.56 -0.08
N THR A 28 10.15 0.54 -1.13
CA THR A 28 11.11 1.62 -1.39
C THR A 28 10.45 2.90 -1.93
N LYS A 29 9.21 2.79 -2.41
CA LYS A 29 8.51 3.92 -3.05
C LYS A 29 7.93 4.92 -2.06
N PHE A 30 7.67 4.51 -0.83
CA PHE A 30 7.08 5.38 0.21
C PHE A 30 7.89 5.24 1.50
N SER A 31 7.91 6.29 2.32
CA SER A 31 8.52 6.21 3.65
C SER A 31 7.47 5.93 4.72
N VAL A 32 6.21 6.28 4.45
CA VAL A 32 5.11 6.18 5.41
C VAL A 32 3.89 5.55 4.74
N VAL A 33 3.34 4.53 5.40
CA VAL A 33 2.03 3.95 5.08
C VAL A 33 1.16 4.03 6.32
N ASN A 34 -0.02 4.64 6.18
CA ASN A 34 -1.06 4.60 7.19
C ASN A 34 -2.24 3.79 6.67
N ILE A 35 -2.69 2.82 7.47
CA ILE A 35 -3.83 1.95 7.17
C ILE A 35 -4.91 2.24 8.21
N TYR A 36 -6.09 2.64 7.75
CA TYR A 36 -7.24 2.92 8.59
C TYR A 36 -8.35 1.93 8.24
N TYR A 37 -9.01 1.39 9.26
CA TYR A 37 -10.25 0.65 9.06
C TYR A 37 -11.43 1.55 9.40
N ASN A 38 -12.26 1.85 8.40
CA ASN A 38 -13.53 2.53 8.63
C ASN A 38 -14.64 1.50 8.56
N SER A 39 -15.49 1.47 9.59
CA SER A 39 -16.70 0.66 9.59
C SER A 39 -17.92 1.54 9.77
N PHE A 40 -18.93 1.26 8.96
CA PHE A 40 -20.31 1.73 9.12
C PHE A 40 -21.19 0.50 9.36
N GLU A 41 -22.41 0.68 9.86
CA GLU A 41 -23.29 -0.40 10.36
C GLU A 41 -23.42 -1.63 9.44
N TYR A 42 -23.27 -1.48 8.13
CA TYR A 42 -23.40 -2.57 7.15
C TYR A 42 -22.18 -2.75 6.22
N TYR A 43 -21.12 -1.96 6.38
CA TYR A 43 -19.97 -2.02 5.49
C TYR A 43 -18.68 -1.59 6.19
N GLY A 44 -17.62 -2.40 6.04
CA GLY A 44 -16.27 -2.06 6.48
C GLY A 44 -15.36 -1.91 5.27
N ASN A 45 -14.52 -0.87 5.26
CA ASN A 45 -13.47 -0.70 4.27
C ASN A 45 -12.14 -0.30 4.91
N PHE A 46 -11.05 -0.69 4.24
CA PHE A 46 -9.72 -0.19 4.56
C PHE A 46 -9.43 1.04 3.71
N LYS A 47 -9.01 2.12 4.35
CA LYS A 47 -8.46 3.31 3.71
C LYS A 47 -6.95 3.30 3.92
N ILE A 48 -6.19 3.35 2.83
CA ILE A 48 -4.73 3.37 2.86
C ILE A 48 -4.27 4.74 2.36
N THR A 49 -3.35 5.36 3.08
CA THR A 49 -2.68 6.59 2.63
C THR A 49 -1.18 6.40 2.74
N THR A 50 -0.44 6.89 1.75
CA THR A 50 1.01 6.89 1.76
C THR A 50 1.54 8.29 1.49
N ASP A 51 2.80 8.54 1.83
CA ASP A 51 3.54 9.73 1.42
C ASP A 51 4.06 9.64 -0.02
N PHE A 52 3.62 8.62 -0.77
CA PHE A 52 4.00 8.43 -2.16
C PHE A 52 3.52 9.59 -3.02
N ILE A 53 4.47 10.36 -3.55
CA ILE A 53 4.20 11.42 -4.51
C ILE A 53 4.00 10.77 -5.88
N TRP A 54 2.76 10.38 -6.17
CA TRP A 54 2.34 9.83 -7.47
C TRP A 54 2.65 10.75 -8.67
N LYS A 55 2.98 12.02 -8.45
CA LYS A 55 3.14 13.03 -9.50
C LYS A 55 4.33 12.80 -10.43
N ASP A 56 5.38 12.09 -10.04
CA ASP A 56 6.50 11.88 -10.97
C ASP A 56 6.30 10.62 -11.83
N GLU A 57 5.86 9.49 -11.27
CA GLU A 57 5.69 8.25 -12.06
C GLU A 57 4.52 8.31 -13.06
N TYR A 58 3.45 9.07 -12.77
CA TYR A 58 2.30 9.19 -13.68
C TYR A 58 2.58 9.99 -14.94
N HIS A 59 3.54 10.91 -14.94
CA HIS A 59 3.86 11.72 -16.12
C HIS A 59 4.69 10.94 -17.16
N TYR A 60 5.38 9.87 -16.72
CA TYR A 60 6.28 9.08 -17.57
C TYR A 60 5.73 7.71 -17.98
N CYS A 61 4.55 7.33 -17.47
CA CYS A 61 3.89 6.09 -17.87
C CYS A 61 3.08 6.31 -19.17
N ASP A 62 3.24 5.44 -20.16
CA ASP A 62 2.53 5.60 -21.44
C ASP A 62 1.02 5.33 -21.35
N TRP A 63 0.60 4.55 -20.35
CA TRP A 63 -0.81 4.23 -20.11
C TRP A 63 -1.59 5.35 -19.40
N SER A 64 -0.91 6.34 -18.83
CA SER A 64 -1.52 7.46 -18.10
C SER A 64 -1.65 8.75 -18.93
N LYS A 65 -1.07 8.79 -20.14
CA LYS A 65 -1.28 9.90 -21.08
C LYS A 65 -2.69 9.79 -21.67
N LYS A 66 -3.51 10.83 -21.52
CA LYS A 66 -4.79 10.94 -22.23
C LYS A 66 -4.51 10.96 -23.74
N TRP A 67 -5.30 10.18 -24.49
CA TRP A 67 -5.30 10.15 -25.95
C TRP A 67 -5.51 11.55 -26.54
#